data_AF-A0A7S3PGU2-F1
#
_entry.id   AF-A0A7S3PGU2-F1
#
_cell.length_a   1.000
_cell.length_b   1.000
_cell.length_c   1.000
_cell.angle_alpha   90.00
_cell.angle_beta   90.00
_cell.angle_gamma   90.00
#
_symmetry.space_group_name_H-M   'P 1'
#
loop_
_entity.id
_entity.type
_entity.pdbx_description
1 polymer ?
#
loop_
_entity_poly.entity_id
_entity_poly.type
_entity_poly.pdbx_seq_one_letter_code
_entity_poly.pdbx_strand_id
1 'polypeptide(L)'
;FQRMTYRHAMDTYGTDKPDTRYQMHIEKLTDLDSFIENKEVSVRMLRVPGKGNELSKKKIEKLCEDVNLSLKRTNENRIVSVVAVKVEEGVNWGRVVMAGPTENALFLIKKGNDEYKTKILQSVGARSGDLLICAVGIGDDPCEALGYVRSTFGPDFMTEDEKHKLDFLWITDFPMFEVGANQKLKCSHHPFTMPNAEDTVALRDYANKGNSIDGLLQI
;
A
#
# COMPACT_ATOMS: atom_id res chain seq x y z
N PHE A 1 9.47 21.96 10.94
CA PHE A 1 8.75 20.67 10.89
C PHE A 1 9.28 19.86 9.73
N GLN A 2 9.32 18.53 9.86
CA GLN A 2 9.68 17.63 8.76
C GLN A 2 8.71 17.84 7.58
N ARG A 3 9.16 17.55 6.36
CA ARG A 3 8.34 17.61 5.14
C ARG A 3 8.49 16.30 4.38
N MET A 4 7.40 15.82 3.80
CA MET A 4 7.32 14.60 3.01
C MET A 4 6.33 14.82 1.86
N THR A 5 6.64 14.33 0.67
CA THR A 5 5.70 14.46 -0.45
C THR A 5 4.53 13.48 -0.26
N TYR A 6 3.37 13.80 -0.84
CA TYR A 6 2.20 12.91 -0.83
C TYR A 6 2.56 11.52 -1.38
N ARG A 7 3.28 11.48 -2.51
CA ARG A 7 3.70 10.22 -3.12
C ARG A 7 4.54 9.38 -2.18
N HIS A 8 5.51 9.98 -1.48
CA HIS A 8 6.31 9.27 -0.47
C HIS A 8 5.43 8.79 0.68
N ALA A 9 4.53 9.63 1.20
CA ALA A 9 3.64 9.27 2.30
C ALA A 9 2.78 8.04 1.94
N MET A 10 2.19 8.04 0.74
CA MET A 10 1.38 6.93 0.24
C MET A 10 2.22 5.68 -0.05
N ASP A 11 3.36 5.80 -0.75
CA ASP A 11 4.19 4.63 -1.09
C ASP A 11 4.79 3.95 0.14
N THR A 12 5.22 4.73 1.14
CA THR A 12 5.94 4.21 2.31
C THR A 12 5.01 3.87 3.47
N TYR A 13 3.92 4.62 3.66
CA TYR A 13 3.06 4.50 4.84
C TYR A 13 1.60 4.16 4.51
N GLY A 14 1.18 4.29 3.25
CA GLY A 14 -0.17 3.98 2.82
C GLY A 14 -1.21 5.02 3.27
N THR A 15 -0.78 6.21 3.65
CA THR A 15 -1.65 7.30 4.09
C THR A 15 -0.94 8.65 3.97
N ASP A 16 -1.74 9.68 3.68
CA ASP A 16 -1.37 11.10 3.67
C ASP A 16 -1.26 11.72 5.08
N LYS A 17 -1.46 10.94 6.14
CA LYS A 17 -1.29 11.34 7.54
C LYS A 17 -0.50 10.30 8.32
N PRO A 18 0.75 10.01 7.91
CA PRO A 18 1.51 8.91 8.49
C PRO A 18 1.93 9.23 9.92
N ASP A 19 1.82 8.23 10.79
CA ASP A 19 2.50 8.22 12.08
C ASP A 19 3.92 7.71 11.86
N THR A 20 4.96 8.54 11.98
CA THR A 20 6.35 8.15 11.65
C THR A 20 7.15 7.62 12.84
N ARG A 21 6.48 7.46 14.00
CA ARG A 21 7.13 7.05 15.25
C ARG A 21 7.54 5.58 15.30
N TYR A 22 7.04 4.75 14.38
CA TYR A 22 7.38 3.33 14.29
C TYR A 22 7.76 2.92 12.87
N GLN A 23 8.76 2.05 12.80
CA GLN A 23 9.28 1.53 11.53
C GLN A 23 8.43 0.36 11.07
N MET A 24 7.68 0.56 9.99
CA MET A 24 6.86 -0.44 9.32
C MET A 24 6.58 0.07 7.90
N HIS A 25 7.60 0.13 7.06
CA HIS A 25 7.46 0.68 5.73
C HIS A 25 6.85 -0.34 4.77
N ILE A 26 6.02 0.17 3.86
CA ILE A 26 5.50 -0.57 2.73
C ILE A 26 6.59 -0.63 1.67
N GLU A 27 6.88 -1.83 1.20
CA GLU A 27 7.87 -2.09 0.17
C GLU A 27 7.18 -2.44 -1.15
N LYS A 28 7.69 -1.85 -2.24
CA LYS A 28 7.27 -2.23 -3.59
C LYS A 28 8.04 -3.47 -4.02
N LEU A 29 7.32 -4.48 -4.48
CA LEU A 29 7.94 -5.67 -5.07
C LEU A 29 8.10 -5.47 -6.58
N THR A 30 9.12 -4.71 -7.00
CA THR A 30 9.33 -4.34 -8.41
C THR A 30 9.59 -5.52 -9.34
N ASP A 31 10.22 -6.59 -8.84
CA ASP A 31 10.47 -7.80 -9.64
C ASP A 31 9.17 -8.55 -10.00
N LEU A 32 8.07 -8.25 -9.29
CA LEU A 32 6.76 -8.83 -9.54
C LEU A 32 5.97 -8.18 -10.65
N ASP A 33 6.23 -6.91 -10.94
CA ASP A 33 5.55 -6.18 -12.01
C ASP A 33 5.80 -6.87 -13.37
N SER A 34 6.93 -7.58 -13.52
CA SER A 34 7.27 -8.36 -14.72
C SER A 34 6.37 -9.59 -14.95
N PHE A 35 5.79 -10.14 -13.88
CA PHE A 35 4.92 -11.31 -13.96
C PHE A 35 3.44 -10.94 -14.11
N ILE A 36 3.12 -9.65 -13.98
CA ILE A 36 1.75 -9.18 -14.06
C ILE A 36 1.57 -8.50 -15.43
N GLU A 37 0.80 -9.15 -16.30
CA GLU A 37 0.56 -8.66 -17.66
C GLU A 37 -0.14 -7.30 -17.67
N ASN A 38 -0.90 -6.97 -16.62
CA ASN A 38 -1.58 -5.68 -16.47
C ASN A 38 -0.74 -4.69 -15.65
N LYS A 39 -0.23 -3.65 -16.32
CA LYS A 39 0.57 -2.56 -15.73
C LYS A 39 -0.16 -1.71 -14.68
N GLU A 40 -1.49 -1.78 -14.62
CA GLU A 40 -2.29 -1.07 -13.61
C GLU A 40 -2.30 -1.79 -12.26
N VAL A 41 -1.92 -3.07 -12.25
CA VAL A 41 -1.84 -3.86 -11.03
C VAL A 41 -0.57 -3.50 -10.28
N SER A 42 -0.75 -3.21 -9.00
CA SER A 42 0.30 -2.85 -8.07
C SER A 42 0.42 -3.95 -7.02
N VAL A 43 1.65 -4.36 -6.72
CA VAL A 43 1.95 -5.28 -5.62
C VAL A 43 2.78 -4.55 -4.57
N ARG A 44 2.34 -4.66 -3.33
CA ARG A 44 3.02 -4.10 -2.16
C ARG A 44 3.13 -5.13 -1.06
N MET A 45 4.17 -5.02 -0.27
CA MET A 45 4.44 -5.91 0.86
C MET A 45 4.72 -5.09 2.12
N LEU A 46 4.20 -5.57 3.24
CA LEU A 46 4.47 -5.03 4.56
C LEU A 46 5.01 -6.14 5.46
N ARG A 47 6.12 -5.87 6.13
CA ARG A 47 6.64 -6.72 7.19
C ARG A 47 6.09 -6.29 8.54
N VAL A 48 5.57 -7.25 9.30
CA VAL A 48 5.12 -7.06 10.69
C VAL A 48 6.02 -7.92 11.60
N PRO A 49 7.02 -7.31 12.26
CA PRO A 49 8.02 -8.05 13.02
C PRO A 49 7.43 -8.89 14.16
N GLY A 50 7.87 -10.15 14.30
CA GLY A 50 7.54 -11.03 15.43
C GLY A 50 6.08 -11.52 15.55
N LYS A 51 5.14 -11.00 14.74
CA LYS A 51 3.71 -11.32 14.85
C LYS A 51 3.29 -12.63 14.15
N GLY A 52 4.22 -13.34 13.51
CA GLY A 52 3.93 -14.56 12.73
C GLY A 52 3.35 -15.71 13.55
N ASN A 53 3.68 -15.79 14.85
CA ASN A 53 3.15 -16.81 15.77
C ASN A 53 2.00 -16.33 16.68
N GLU A 54 1.78 -15.02 16.79
CA GLU A 54 0.74 -14.43 17.66
C GLU A 54 -0.65 -14.40 17.01
N LEU A 55 -0.68 -14.39 15.67
CA LEU A 55 -1.90 -14.23 14.90
C LEU A 55 -2.44 -15.59 14.45
N SER A 56 -3.57 -15.98 15.05
CA SER A 56 -4.32 -17.16 14.61
C SER A 56 -4.94 -16.93 13.22
N LYS A 57 -5.28 -18.01 12.51
CA LYS A 57 -5.97 -17.94 11.20
C LYS A 57 -7.14 -16.96 11.21
N LYS A 58 -7.98 -17.07 12.24
CA LYS A 58 -9.20 -16.27 12.39
C LYS A 58 -8.89 -14.79 12.58
N LYS A 59 -7.80 -14.44 13.29
CA LYS A 59 -7.36 -13.05 13.43
C LYS A 59 -6.86 -12.50 12.09
N ILE A 60 -6.15 -13.30 11.31
CA ILE A 60 -5.66 -12.91 9.99
C ILE A 60 -6.82 -12.76 9.00
N GLU A 61 -7.76 -13.71 8.95
CA GLU A 61 -8.98 -13.61 8.12
C GLU A 61 -9.77 -12.34 8.46
N LYS A 62 -9.97 -12.08 9.76
CA LYS A 62 -10.64 -10.85 10.22
C LYS A 62 -9.89 -9.58 9.81
N LEU A 63 -8.56 -9.54 9.97
CA LEU A 63 -7.75 -8.40 9.54
C LEU A 63 -7.95 -8.13 8.03
N CYS A 64 -7.96 -9.18 7.21
CA CYS A 64 -8.18 -9.02 5.78
C CYS A 64 -9.60 -8.54 5.44
N GLU A 65 -10.62 -8.97 6.21
CA GLU A 65 -11.99 -8.46 6.10
C GLU A 65 -12.04 -6.97 6.46
N ASP A 66 -11.43 -6.58 7.58
CA ASP A 66 -11.38 -5.21 8.08
C ASP A 66 -10.70 -4.26 7.07
N VAL A 67 -9.59 -4.70 6.45
CA VAL A 67 -8.91 -3.98 5.35
C VAL A 67 -9.85 -3.77 4.17
N ASN A 68 -10.50 -4.83 3.69
CA ASN A 68 -11.43 -4.76 2.55
C ASN A 68 -12.63 -3.84 2.84
N LEU A 69 -13.18 -3.91 4.04
CA LEU A 69 -14.25 -3.02 4.48
C LEU A 69 -13.79 -1.57 4.52
N SER A 70 -12.57 -1.30 5.02
CA SER A 70 -11.99 0.05 5.05
C SER A 70 -11.91 0.67 3.66
N LEU A 71 -11.42 -0.07 2.66
CA LEU A 71 -11.32 0.42 1.28
C LEU A 71 -12.70 0.66 0.66
N LYS A 72 -13.65 -0.26 0.82
CA LYS A 72 -15.00 -0.15 0.25
C LYS A 72 -15.80 1.03 0.79
N ARG A 73 -15.49 1.53 1.99
CA ARG A 73 -16.12 2.74 2.53
C ARG A 73 -15.80 4.00 1.72
N THR A 74 -14.67 4.01 1.01
CA THR A 74 -14.28 5.12 0.13
C THR A 74 -14.81 4.95 -1.29
N ASN A 75 -14.80 3.71 -1.81
CA ASN A 75 -15.34 3.38 -3.13
C ASN A 75 -15.64 1.86 -3.20
N GLU A 76 -16.88 1.51 -3.49
CA GLU A 76 -17.38 0.12 -3.53
C GLU A 76 -16.72 -0.74 -4.62
N ASN A 77 -16.19 -0.11 -5.67
CA ASN A 77 -15.53 -0.78 -6.79
C ASN A 77 -14.07 -1.15 -6.50
N ARG A 78 -13.52 -0.74 -5.35
CA ARG A 78 -12.14 -1.06 -4.98
C ARG A 78 -12.02 -2.53 -4.61
N ILE A 79 -11.02 -3.18 -5.20
CA ILE A 79 -10.77 -4.61 -5.04
C ILE A 79 -9.30 -4.79 -4.70
N VAL A 80 -9.04 -5.29 -3.49
CA VAL A 80 -7.70 -5.68 -3.05
C VAL A 80 -7.73 -7.11 -2.54
N SER A 81 -6.73 -7.87 -2.97
CA SER A 81 -6.44 -9.18 -2.44
C SER A 81 -5.30 -9.07 -1.44
N VAL A 82 -5.54 -9.54 -0.22
CA VAL A 82 -4.56 -9.53 0.86
C VAL A 82 -4.13 -10.96 1.15
N VAL A 83 -2.82 -11.16 1.18
CA VAL A 83 -2.18 -12.42 1.52
C VAL A 83 -1.32 -12.21 2.73
N ALA A 84 -1.50 -13.03 3.75
CA ALA A 84 -0.64 -13.05 4.92
C ALA A 84 0.17 -14.35 4.94
N VAL A 85 1.48 -14.21 5.13
CA VAL A 85 2.45 -15.31 5.13
C VAL A 85 3.29 -15.24 6.40
N LYS A 86 3.28 -16.32 7.18
CA LYS A 86 4.23 -16.48 8.28
C LYS A 86 5.60 -16.86 7.74
N VAL A 87 6.65 -16.20 8.19
CA VAL A 87 8.04 -16.56 7.86
C VAL A 87 8.54 -17.61 8.86
N GLU A 88 9.00 -18.73 8.34
CA GLU A 88 9.64 -19.80 9.12
C GLU A 88 11.14 -19.85 8.83
N GLU A 89 11.87 -20.82 9.41
CA GLU A 89 13.31 -20.89 9.23
C GLU A 89 13.71 -21.09 7.75
N GLY A 90 14.75 -20.36 7.33
CA GLY A 90 15.25 -20.36 5.96
C GLY A 90 14.36 -19.59 5.00
N VAL A 91 13.97 -20.24 3.90
CA VAL A 91 13.10 -19.68 2.83
C VAL A 91 11.67 -20.18 2.93
N ASN A 92 11.36 -20.90 4.01
CA ASN A 92 10.07 -21.53 4.19
C ASN A 92 9.02 -20.49 4.56
N TRP A 93 8.01 -20.41 3.71
CA TRP A 93 6.77 -19.75 4.03
C TRP A 93 5.92 -20.76 4.79
N GLY A 94 5.60 -20.41 6.04
CA GLY A 94 4.68 -21.19 6.85
C GLY A 94 3.25 -21.00 6.37
N ARG A 95 2.34 -20.82 7.32
CA ARG A 95 0.91 -20.68 7.01
C ARG A 95 0.64 -19.47 6.10
N VAL A 96 -0.14 -19.73 5.05
CA VAL A 96 -0.68 -18.73 4.14
C VAL A 96 -2.18 -18.57 4.39
N VAL A 97 -2.65 -17.33 4.52
CA VAL A 97 -4.07 -16.98 4.58
C VAL A 97 -4.34 -15.89 3.54
N MET A 98 -5.44 -16.01 2.80
CA MET A 98 -5.79 -15.09 1.73
C MET A 98 -7.24 -14.64 1.86
N ALA A 99 -7.52 -13.40 1.48
CA ALA A 99 -8.87 -12.90 1.27
C ALA A 99 -8.91 -11.93 0.07
N GLY A 100 -10.08 -11.78 -0.55
CA GLY A 100 -10.28 -11.02 -1.78
C GLY A 100 -10.23 -11.91 -3.04
N PRO A 101 -10.41 -11.34 -4.25
CA PRO A 101 -10.38 -12.09 -5.51
C PRO A 101 -9.04 -12.80 -5.71
N THR A 102 -9.08 -14.12 -5.52
CA THR A 102 -7.91 -14.96 -5.30
C THR A 102 -7.02 -15.16 -6.52
N GLU A 103 -7.49 -14.79 -7.71
CA GLU A 103 -6.86 -15.13 -8.99
C GLU A 103 -5.48 -14.47 -9.14
N ASN A 104 -5.33 -13.22 -8.70
CA ASN A 104 -4.07 -12.46 -8.80
C ASN A 104 -3.11 -12.73 -7.61
N ALA A 105 -3.65 -13.00 -6.42
CA ALA A 105 -2.87 -13.25 -5.21
C ALA A 105 -2.28 -14.68 -5.15
N LEU A 106 -2.97 -15.67 -5.75
CA LEU A 106 -2.50 -17.06 -5.82
C LEU A 106 -1.17 -17.20 -6.55
N PHE A 107 -0.94 -16.36 -7.56
CA PHE A 107 0.24 -16.42 -8.41
C PHE A 107 1.53 -16.21 -7.60
N LEU A 108 1.53 -15.23 -6.70
CA LEU A 108 2.68 -14.88 -5.85
C LEU A 108 3.15 -16.01 -4.94
N ILE A 109 2.20 -16.83 -4.49
CA ILE A 109 2.43 -17.88 -3.48
C ILE A 109 2.65 -19.23 -4.13
N LYS A 110 1.94 -19.55 -5.21
CA LYS A 110 1.95 -20.89 -5.83
C LYS A 110 3.05 -21.08 -6.87
N LYS A 111 3.58 -20.01 -7.46
CA LYS A 111 4.59 -20.09 -8.55
C LYS A 111 5.99 -19.66 -8.13
N GLY A 112 6.15 -19.06 -6.95
CA GLY A 112 7.46 -18.66 -6.43
C GLY A 112 8.35 -19.86 -6.13
N ASN A 113 9.45 -20.02 -6.87
CA ASN A 113 10.53 -20.93 -6.48
C ASN A 113 11.26 -20.40 -5.24
N ASP A 114 12.15 -21.20 -4.66
CA ASP A 114 12.85 -20.80 -3.43
C ASP A 114 13.78 -19.59 -3.64
N GLU A 115 14.31 -19.40 -4.84
CA GLU A 115 15.07 -18.20 -5.20
C GLU A 115 14.20 -16.94 -5.10
N TYR A 116 12.98 -17.00 -5.61
CA TYR A 116 12.02 -15.91 -5.55
C TYR A 116 11.61 -15.57 -4.11
N LYS A 117 11.33 -16.59 -3.28
CA LYS A 117 11.04 -16.38 -1.86
C LYS A 117 12.23 -15.74 -1.15
N THR A 118 13.45 -16.17 -1.48
CA THR A 118 14.68 -15.59 -0.91
C THR A 118 14.80 -14.11 -1.23
N LYS A 119 14.57 -13.72 -2.50
CA LYS A 119 14.63 -12.31 -2.91
C LYS A 119 13.61 -11.44 -2.15
N ILE A 120 12.38 -11.92 -1.98
CA ILE A 120 11.36 -11.21 -1.18
C ILE A 120 11.79 -11.07 0.27
N LEU A 121 12.24 -12.17 0.89
CA LEU A 121 12.67 -12.14 2.29
C LEU A 121 13.83 -11.15 2.48
N GLN A 122 14.76 -11.10 1.53
CA GLN A 122 15.88 -10.15 1.54
C GLN A 122 15.43 -8.71 1.34
N SER A 123 14.55 -8.44 0.36
CA SER A 123 14.10 -7.08 0.05
C SER A 123 13.38 -6.42 1.22
N VAL A 124 12.54 -7.18 1.94
CA VAL A 124 11.80 -6.66 3.11
C VAL A 124 12.54 -6.89 4.43
N GLY A 125 13.74 -7.48 4.39
CA GLY A 125 14.54 -7.79 5.58
C GLY A 125 13.84 -8.73 6.58
N ALA A 126 13.01 -9.64 6.08
CA ALA A 126 12.22 -10.57 6.89
C ALA A 126 13.09 -11.55 7.67
N ARG A 127 12.64 -11.93 8.86
CA ARG A 127 13.26 -12.95 9.73
C ARG A 127 12.22 -13.99 10.13
N SER A 128 12.71 -15.16 10.55
CA SER A 128 11.85 -16.21 11.12
C SER A 128 11.01 -15.64 12.28
N GLY A 129 9.71 -15.94 12.29
CA GLY A 129 8.76 -15.43 13.25
C GLY A 129 8.03 -14.15 12.83
N ASP A 130 8.45 -13.49 11.74
CA ASP A 130 7.74 -12.34 11.20
C ASP A 130 6.47 -12.75 10.45
N LEU A 131 5.55 -11.80 10.33
CA LEU A 131 4.42 -11.90 9.41
C LEU A 131 4.65 -10.97 8.22
N LEU A 132 4.52 -11.50 7.01
CA LEU A 132 4.49 -10.71 5.79
C LEU A 132 3.05 -10.56 5.30
N ILE A 133 2.64 -9.35 4.98
CA ILE A 133 1.34 -9.05 4.40
C ILE A 133 1.54 -8.45 3.03
N CYS A 134 1.10 -9.18 2.00
CA CYS A 134 1.12 -8.76 0.62
C CYS A 134 -0.27 -8.24 0.24
N ALA A 135 -0.33 -7.08 -0.39
CA ALA A 135 -1.54 -6.55 -0.99
C ALA A 135 -1.36 -6.46 -2.52
N VAL A 136 -2.40 -6.87 -3.24
CA VAL A 136 -2.47 -6.84 -4.71
C VAL A 136 -3.77 -6.17 -5.11
N GLY A 137 -3.69 -5.17 -5.98
CA GLY A 137 -4.82 -4.33 -6.36
C GLY A 137 -4.43 -3.35 -7.45
N ILE A 138 -5.29 -2.38 -7.75
CA ILE A 138 -5.07 -1.40 -8.81
C ILE A 138 -4.55 -0.09 -8.19
N GLY A 139 -3.56 0.53 -8.83
CA GLY A 139 -3.04 1.84 -8.41
C GLY A 139 -2.54 1.86 -6.96
N ASP A 140 -3.11 2.78 -6.16
CA ASP A 140 -2.73 3.00 -4.75
C ASP A 140 -3.50 2.13 -3.75
N ASP A 141 -4.49 1.35 -4.20
CA ASP A 141 -5.28 0.48 -3.32
C ASP A 141 -4.42 -0.46 -2.44
N PRO A 142 -3.33 -1.08 -2.93
CA PRO A 142 -2.46 -1.90 -2.09
C PRO A 142 -1.73 -1.10 -1.01
N CYS A 143 -1.31 0.13 -1.32
CA CYS A 143 -0.65 1.00 -0.34
C CYS A 143 -1.63 1.35 0.78
N GLU A 144 -2.84 1.77 0.46
CA GLU A 144 -3.87 2.09 1.46
C GLU A 144 -4.26 0.86 2.30
N ALA A 145 -4.38 -0.31 1.66
CA ALA A 145 -4.65 -1.57 2.35
C ALA A 145 -3.60 -1.86 3.42
N LEU A 146 -2.31 -1.70 3.07
CA LEU A 146 -1.20 -1.93 3.99
C LEU A 146 -1.03 -0.77 4.99
N GLY A 147 -1.44 0.45 4.65
CA GLY A 147 -1.53 1.58 5.57
C GLY A 147 -2.51 1.29 6.72
N TYR A 148 -3.65 0.67 6.41
CA TYR A 148 -4.58 0.20 7.44
C TYR A 148 -3.94 -0.83 8.37
N VAL A 149 -3.30 -1.86 7.81
CA VAL A 149 -2.57 -2.89 8.58
C VAL A 149 -1.50 -2.24 9.47
N ARG A 150 -0.72 -1.32 8.90
CA ARG A 150 0.32 -0.58 9.60
C ARG A 150 -0.24 0.22 10.77
N SER A 151 -1.39 0.89 10.60
CA SER A 151 -2.04 1.62 11.69
C SER A 151 -2.58 0.70 12.80
N THR A 152 -2.93 -0.54 12.42
CA THR A 152 -3.47 -1.55 13.35
C THR A 152 -2.38 -2.11 14.26
N PHE A 153 -1.20 -2.44 13.71
CA PHE A 153 -0.10 -3.05 14.48
C PHE A 153 0.94 -2.06 14.98
N GLY A 154 1.07 -0.90 14.34
CA GLY A 154 2.07 0.10 14.67
C GLY A 154 2.23 0.44 16.14
N PRO A 155 1.13 0.70 16.87
CA PRO A 155 1.18 1.00 18.30
C PRO A 155 1.83 -0.09 19.17
N ASP A 156 1.83 -1.36 18.73
CA ASP A 156 2.48 -2.47 19.46
C ASP A 156 4.02 -2.34 19.47
N PHE A 157 4.59 -1.57 18.52
CA PHE A 157 6.03 -1.42 18.34
C PHE A 157 6.59 -0.12 18.95
N MET A 158 5.75 0.69 19.58
CA MET A 158 6.18 1.91 20.25
C MET A 158 6.50 1.67 21.72
N THR A 159 7.55 2.31 22.20
CA THR A 159 7.76 2.54 23.64
C THR A 159 6.70 3.48 24.21
N GLU A 160 6.50 3.47 25.53
CA GLU A 160 5.57 4.39 26.18
C GLU A 160 5.94 5.87 25.92
N ASP A 161 7.23 6.19 25.92
CA ASP A 161 7.70 7.55 25.60
C ASP A 161 7.35 7.96 24.16
N GLU A 162 7.50 7.05 23.19
CA GLU A 162 7.14 7.32 21.79
C GLU A 162 5.63 7.54 21.60
N LYS A 163 4.78 6.81 22.34
CA LYS A 163 3.32 7.00 22.27
C LYS A 163 2.90 8.42 22.67
N HIS A 164 3.61 9.04 23.62
CA HIS A 164 3.34 10.39 24.09
C HIS A 164 4.09 11.49 23.34
N LYS A 165 5.07 11.13 22.50
CA LYS A 165 5.82 12.09 21.67
C LYS A 165 4.92 12.68 20.59
N LEU A 166 4.94 14.00 20.48
CA LEU A 166 4.33 14.71 19.34
C LEU A 166 5.25 14.60 18.12
N ASP A 167 4.70 14.08 17.02
CA ASP A 167 5.42 13.85 15.76
C ASP A 167 4.75 14.63 14.63
N PHE A 168 5.21 15.86 14.40
CA PHE A 168 4.62 16.78 13.43
C PHE A 168 5.35 16.73 12.08
N LEU A 169 4.57 16.46 11.03
CA LEU A 169 5.02 16.37 9.64
C LEU A 169 4.10 17.20 8.74
N TRP A 170 4.68 17.83 7.72
CA TRP A 170 3.92 18.40 6.60
C TRP A 170 3.96 17.44 5.42
N ILE A 171 2.78 17.10 4.91
CA ILE A 171 2.66 16.50 3.59
C ILE A 171 2.54 17.61 2.55
N THR A 172 3.39 17.56 1.52
CA THR A 172 3.41 18.51 0.40
C THR A 172 3.14 17.77 -0.91
N ASP A 173 2.96 18.52 -2.00
CA ASP A 173 2.89 17.96 -3.36
C ASP A 173 1.75 16.94 -3.52
N PHE A 174 0.58 17.29 -2.98
CA PHE A 174 -0.64 16.53 -3.21
C PHE A 174 -1.01 16.56 -4.71
N PRO A 175 -1.54 15.45 -5.25
CA PRO A 175 -2.09 15.45 -6.59
C PRO A 175 -3.23 16.47 -6.67
N MET A 176 -3.33 17.16 -7.80
CA MET A 176 -4.42 18.12 -8.00
C MET A 176 -5.77 17.41 -8.18
N PHE A 177 -5.74 16.21 -8.77
CA PHE A 177 -6.91 15.41 -9.06
C PHE A 177 -6.74 13.95 -8.68
N GLU A 178 -7.85 13.33 -8.32
CA GLU A 178 -8.02 11.89 -8.17
C GLU A 178 -8.97 11.34 -9.23
N VAL A 179 -8.72 10.11 -9.66
CA VAL A 179 -9.64 9.41 -10.56
C VAL A 179 -10.82 8.88 -9.75
N GLY A 180 -12.01 9.45 -9.99
CA GLY A 180 -13.25 8.99 -9.37
C GLY A 180 -13.74 7.65 -9.93
N ALA A 181 -14.72 7.05 -9.24
CA ALA A 181 -15.29 5.73 -9.57
C ALA A 181 -15.84 5.57 -11.01
N ASN A 182 -16.11 6.68 -11.72
CA ASN A 182 -16.58 6.72 -13.10
C ASN A 182 -15.48 7.14 -14.09
N GLN A 183 -14.21 7.00 -13.71
CA GLN A 183 -13.04 7.48 -14.44
C GLN A 183 -13.02 9.00 -14.69
N LYS A 184 -13.84 9.79 -13.97
CA LYS A 184 -13.76 11.25 -14.04
C LYS A 184 -12.84 11.78 -12.95
N LEU A 185 -12.02 12.76 -13.32
CA LEU A 185 -11.20 13.48 -12.36
C LEU A 185 -12.07 14.25 -11.36
N LYS A 186 -11.72 14.15 -10.08
CA LYS A 186 -12.25 14.95 -8.98
C LYS A 186 -11.09 15.70 -8.35
N CYS A 187 -11.32 16.93 -7.90
CA CYS A 187 -10.29 17.66 -7.17
C CYS A 187 -9.97 16.93 -5.86
N SER A 188 -8.70 16.70 -5.57
CA SER A 188 -8.27 16.08 -4.31
C SER A 188 -8.57 16.96 -3.10
N HIS A 189 -8.58 18.28 -3.28
CA HIS A 189 -8.88 19.26 -2.23
C HIS A 189 -10.02 20.18 -2.69
N HIS A 190 -9.77 21.47 -2.85
CA HIS A 190 -10.73 22.43 -3.38
C HIS A 190 -10.39 22.80 -4.83
N PRO A 191 -11.37 23.00 -5.73
CA PRO A 191 -11.13 23.41 -7.12
C PRO A 191 -10.43 24.78 -7.31
N PHE A 192 -10.19 25.53 -6.22
CA PHE A 192 -9.44 26.79 -6.25
C PHE A 192 -7.99 26.61 -5.75
N THR A 193 -7.57 25.38 -5.48
CA THR A 193 -6.17 25.08 -5.16
C THR A 193 -5.33 25.36 -6.39
N MET A 194 -4.36 26.26 -6.27
CA MET A 194 -3.49 26.62 -7.38
C MET A 194 -2.62 25.40 -7.73
N PRO A 195 -2.54 25.00 -9.01
CA PRO A 195 -1.63 23.94 -9.42
C PRO A 195 -0.18 24.34 -9.20
N ASN A 196 0.71 23.34 -9.10
CA ASN A 196 2.13 23.64 -9.14
C ASN A 196 2.48 24.25 -10.51
N ALA A 197 3.44 25.17 -10.52
CA ALA A 197 3.82 25.88 -11.74
C ALA A 197 4.23 24.92 -12.87
N GLU A 198 4.87 23.81 -12.50
CA GLU A 198 5.36 22.76 -13.41
C GLU A 198 4.22 22.00 -14.11
N ASP A 199 3.04 21.93 -13.48
CA ASP A 199 1.89 21.13 -13.95
C ASP A 199 1.00 21.92 -14.91
N THR A 200 1.20 23.24 -15.00
CA THR A 200 0.34 24.17 -15.74
C THR A 200 0.22 23.84 -17.22
N VAL A 201 1.28 23.33 -17.85
CA VAL A 201 1.29 22.93 -19.26
C VAL A 201 0.41 21.70 -19.48
N ALA A 202 0.59 20.65 -18.67
CA ALA A 202 -0.19 19.43 -18.76
C ALA A 202 -1.69 19.66 -18.50
N LEU A 203 -2.00 20.52 -17.53
CA LEU A 203 -3.37 20.93 -17.21
C LEU A 203 -4.04 21.68 -18.37
N ARG A 204 -3.29 22.57 -19.03
CA ARG A 204 -3.76 23.29 -20.22
C ARG A 204 -4.03 22.33 -21.39
N ASP A 205 -3.15 21.35 -21.58
CA ASP A 205 -3.32 20.34 -22.62
C ASP A 205 -4.52 19.43 -22.38
N TYR A 206 -4.77 19.04 -21.12
CA TYR A 206 -5.96 18.28 -20.73
C TYR A 206 -7.26 19.06 -21.04
N ALA A 207 -7.30 20.35 -20.68
CA ALA A 207 -8.45 21.21 -20.96
C ALA A 207 -8.73 21.35 -22.46
N ASN A 208 -7.68 21.40 -23.29
CA ASN A 208 -7.79 21.54 -24.74
C ASN A 208 -8.19 20.24 -25.46
N LYS A 209 -7.81 19.07 -24.92
CA LYS A 209 -8.10 17.74 -25.51
C LYS A 209 -9.47 17.16 -25.12
N GLY A 210 -10.31 17.91 -24.41
CA GLY A 210 -11.67 17.48 -24.09
C GLY A 210 -11.75 16.40 -23.00
N ASN A 211 -10.86 16.46 -22.01
CA ASN A 211 -10.87 15.60 -20.81
C ASN A 211 -10.40 14.12 -20.99
N SER A 212 -9.53 13.81 -21.95
CA SER A 212 -8.92 12.46 -22.03
C SER A 212 -7.84 12.26 -20.95
N ILE A 213 -7.93 11.15 -20.20
CA ILE A 213 -7.23 10.89 -18.92
C ILE A 213 -5.71 10.65 -19.06
N ASP A 214 -5.24 10.28 -20.25
CA ASP A 214 -3.88 9.73 -20.46
C ASP A 214 -2.71 10.69 -20.15
N GLY A 215 -2.98 11.99 -19.94
CA GLY A 215 -1.94 13.01 -19.74
C GLY A 215 -1.68 13.48 -18.29
N LEU A 216 -2.51 13.09 -17.31
CA LEU A 216 -2.43 13.61 -15.93
C LEU A 216 -2.01 12.58 -14.87
N LEU A 217 -1.86 11.31 -15.24
CA LEU A 217 -1.53 10.22 -14.31
C LEU A 217 -0.03 10.09 -13.94
N GLN A 218 0.84 10.95 -14.49
CA GLN A 218 2.29 10.91 -14.25
C GLN A 218 2.86 12.19 -13.61
N ILE A 219 2.00 13.03 -13.04
CA ILE A 219 2.40 14.21 -12.28
C ILE A 219 2.12 13.97 -10.81
#